data_AF-A0A1I0YJ42-F1
#
_entry.id   AF-A0A1I0YJ42-F1
#
_cell.length_a   1.000
_cell.length_b   1.000
_cell.length_c   1.000
_cell.angle_alpha   90.00
_cell.angle_beta   90.00
_cell.angle_gamma   90.00
#
_symmetry.space_group_name_H-M   'P 1'
#
loop_
_entity.id
_entity.type
_entity.pdbx_description
1 polymer ?
#
loop_
_entity_poly.entity_id
_entity_poly.type
_entity_poly.pdbx_seq_one_letter_code
_entity_poly.pdbx_strand_id
1 'polypeptide(L)' 'MDEITIRSAVEADVEPVVRMPADDQPGAARDSVEDLGPYLRTFREIEADPHQLLVVADAGAGPVAPCS' A
#
# COMPACT_ATOMS: atom_id res chain seq x y z
N MET A 1 -15.83 11.75 12.19
CA MET A 1 -16.01 11.33 10.80
C MET A 1 -14.67 11.57 10.16
N ASP A 2 -13.83 10.55 10.14
CA ASP A 2 -12.54 10.62 9.45
C ASP A 2 -12.81 10.86 7.97
N GLU A 3 -12.20 11.90 7.42
CA GLU A 3 -12.29 12.19 6.00
C GLU A 3 -11.28 11.28 5.29
N ILE A 4 -11.80 10.33 4.52
CA ILE A 4 -10.96 9.47 3.68
C ILE A 4 -10.67 10.22 2.39
N THR A 5 -9.41 10.57 2.18
CA THR A 5 -8.98 11.20 0.92
C THR A 5 -8.41 10.13 0.00
N ILE A 6 -9.01 10.00 -1.19
CA ILE A 6 -8.47 9.13 -2.24
C ILE A 6 -7.61 9.95 -3.17
N ARG A 7 -6.35 9.54 -3.35
CA ARG A 7 -5.39 10.18 -4.26
C ARG A 7 -4.56 9.14 -5.00
N SER A 8 -3.93 9.54 -6.10
CA SER A 8 -2.92 8.70 -6.76
C SER A 8 -1.80 8.35 -5.80
N ALA A 9 -1.38 7.08 -5.86
CA ALA A 9 -0.26 6.56 -5.09
C ALA A 9 1.05 7.18 -5.58
N VAL A 10 1.98 7.43 -4.66
CA VAL A 10 3.36 7.82 -4.98
C VAL A 10 4.34 6.80 -4.40
N GLU A 11 5.61 6.85 -4.81
CA GLU A 11 6.64 5.91 -4.32
C GLU A 11 6.74 5.89 -2.78
N ALA A 12 6.49 7.03 -2.11
CA ALA A 12 6.51 7.14 -0.65
C ALA A 12 5.39 6.35 0.04
N ASP A 13 4.32 5.99 -0.68
CA ASP A 13 3.21 5.19 -0.16
C ASP A 13 3.52 3.68 -0.21
N VAL A 14 4.57 3.27 -0.94
CA VAL A 14 4.91 1.84 -1.11
C VAL A 14 5.34 1.21 0.22
N GLU A 15 6.22 1.88 0.98
CA GLU A 15 6.65 1.38 2.29
C GLU A 15 5.48 1.19 3.28
N PRO A 16 4.62 2.20 3.54
CA PRO A 16 3.51 2.02 4.47
C PRO A 16 2.49 0.99 3.98
N VAL A 17 2.24 0.87 2.68
CA VAL A 17 1.33 -0.16 2.13
C VAL A 17 1.92 -1.57 2.28
N VAL A 18 3.20 -1.76 2.02
CA VAL A 18 3.89 -3.06 2.14
C VAL A 18 4.05 -3.46 3.62
N ARG A 19 4.26 -2.49 4.51
CA ARG A 19 4.34 -2.71 5.95
C ARG A 19 3.00 -2.85 6.64
N MET A 20 1.90 -2.42 6.02
CA MET A 20 0.57 -2.60 6.57
C MET A 20 0.29 -4.12 6.61
N PRO A 21 0.17 -4.72 7.81
CA PRO A 21 -0.11 -6.14 7.91
C PRO A 21 -1.45 -6.42 7.23
N ALA A 22 -1.43 -7.25 6.20
CA ALA A 22 -2.67 -7.83 5.69
C ALA A 22 -3.20 -8.78 6.76
N ASP A 23 -4.20 -8.34 7.53
CA ASP A 23 -4.80 -9.12 8.63
C ASP A 23 -5.38 -10.48 8.18
N ASP A 24 -5.44 -10.79 6.89
CA ASP A 24 -6.13 -12.00 6.38
C ASP A 24 -5.47 -12.63 5.14
N GLN A 25 -4.15 -12.78 5.09
CA GLN A 25 -3.51 -13.63 4.06
C GLN A 25 -2.60 -14.70 4.67
N PRO A 26 -3.11 -15.95 4.86
CA PRO A 26 -2.33 -17.10 5.30
C PRO A 26 -1.35 -17.51 4.18
N GLY A 27 -0.27 -16.75 4.04
CA GLY A 27 0.69 -16.86 2.96
C GLY A 27 1.73 -15.73 2.92
N ALA A 28 1.51 -14.64 3.67
CA ALA A 28 2.36 -13.45 3.73
C ALA A 28 3.81 -13.68 4.23
N ALA A 29 4.16 -14.89 4.67
CA ALA A 29 5.50 -15.21 5.16
C ALA A 29 6.56 -15.45 4.07
N ARG A 30 6.26 -15.23 2.78
CA ARG A 30 7.19 -15.54 1.68
C ARG A 30 7.98 -14.35 1.15
N ASP A 31 7.55 -13.13 1.39
CA ASP A 31 8.27 -11.92 0.97
C ASP A 31 8.86 -11.22 2.19
N SER A 32 10.16 -10.91 2.11
CA SER A 32 10.81 -10.13 3.16
C SER A 32 10.38 -8.68 3.00
N VAL A 33 9.41 -8.25 3.82
CA VAL A 33 8.89 -6.87 3.92
C VAL A 33 10.03 -5.84 4.16
N GLU A 34 11.21 -6.31 4.54
CA GLU A 34 12.44 -5.53 4.73
C GLU A 34 13.10 -5.08 3.41
N ASP A 35 12.89 -5.78 2.29
CA ASP A 35 13.42 -5.39 0.98
C ASP A 35 12.36 -4.71 0.11
N LEU A 36 12.38 -3.38 0.09
CA LEU A 36 11.45 -2.58 -0.72
C LEU A 36 11.84 -2.48 -2.20
N GLY A 37 13.05 -2.90 -2.57
CA GLY A 37 13.58 -2.83 -3.93
C GLY A 37 12.66 -3.43 -5.02
N PRO A 38 12.17 -4.68 -4.88
CA PRO A 38 11.26 -5.28 -5.84
C PRO A 38 9.92 -4.54 -5.91
N TYR A 39 9.39 -4.09 -4.77
CA TYR A 39 8.12 -3.37 -4.73
C TYR A 39 8.18 -2.01 -5.43
N LEU A 40 9.27 -1.27 -5.25
CA LEU A 40 9.50 0.01 -5.94
C LEU A 40 9.64 -0.17 -7.46
N ARG A 41 10.30 -1.25 -7.91
CA ARG A 41 10.36 -1.59 -9.34
C ARG A 41 8.96 -1.81 -9.89
N THR A 42 8.16 -2.66 -9.24
CA THR A 42 6.79 -2.97 -9.67
C THR A 42 5.92 -1.72 -9.69
N PHE A 43 6.06 -0.85 -8.68
CA PHE A 43 5.35 0.43 -8.64
C PHE A 43 5.66 1.28 -9.88
N ARG A 44 6.93 1.39 -10.29
CA ARG A 44 7.31 2.15 -11.49
C ARG A 44 6.78 1.53 -12.78
N GLU A 45 6.72 0.21 -12.87
CA GLU A 45 6.14 -0.48 -14.03
C GLU A 45 4.63 -0.18 -14.15
N ILE A 46 3.93 -0.17 -13.01
CA ILE A 46 2.51 0.18 -12.92
C ILE A 46 2.28 1.66 -13.25
N GLU A 47 3.10 2.57 -12.70
CA GLU A 47 2.98 4.01 -12.94
C GLU A 47 3.26 4.38 -14.41
N ALA A 48 4.16 3.64 -15.07
CA ALA A 48 4.45 3.83 -16.49
C ALA A 48 3.36 3.28 -17.43
N ASP A 49 2.43 2.45 -16.95
CA ASP A 49 1.34 1.90 -17.75
C ASP A 49 0.08 2.79 -17.66
N PRO A 50 -0.32 3.47 -18.75
CA PRO A 50 -1.52 4.32 -18.75
C PRO A 50 -2.84 3.55 -18.56
N HIS A 51 -2.82 2.22 -18.62
CA HIS A 51 -3.97 1.37 -18.34
C HIS A 51 -4.04 0.90 -16.89
N GLN A 52 -3.03 1.21 -16.08
CA GLN A 52 -2.99 0.91 -14.66
C GLN A 52 -3.08 2.20 -13.85
N LEU A 53 -3.89 2.19 -12.80
CA LEU A 53 -4.01 3.32 -11.88
C LEU A 53 -3.95 2.80 -10.45
N LEU A 54 -2.89 3.19 -9.74
CA LEU A 54 -2.74 2.90 -8.32
C LEU A 54 -3.17 4.12 -7.50
N VAL A 55 -4.08 3.91 -6.55
CA VAL A 55 -4.60 4.94 -5.65
C VAL A 55 -4.45 4.49 -4.20
N VAL A 56 -4.27 5.46 -3.31
CA VAL A 56 -4.24 5.24 -1.86
C VAL A 56 -5.41 5.98 -1.22
N ALA A 57 -5.96 5.36 -0.18
CA ALA A 57 -6.93 5.99 0.71
C ALA A 57 -6.18 6.44 1.97
N ASP A 58 -6.03 7.75 2.12
CA ASP A 58 -5.50 8.35 3.33
C ASP A 58 -6.67 8.57 4.30
N ALA A 59 -6.74 7.74 5.34
CA ALA A 59 -7.62 7.98 6.48
C ALA A 59 -6.80 8.82 7.47
N GLY A 60 -7.02 10.13 7.47
CA GLY A 60 -6.21 11.08 8.23
C GLY A 60 -6.06 10.71 9.71
N ALA A 61 -4.95 10.04 10.05
CA ALA A 61 -4.49 9.72 11.40
C ALA A 61 -5.59 9.35 12.44
N GLY A 62 -6.48 8.42 12.11
CA GLY A 62 -7.22 7.62 13.08
C GLY A 62 -6.63 6.21 13.17
N PRO A 63 -6.45 5.61 14.36
CA PRO A 63 -6.00 4.22 14.46
C PRO A 63 -7.02 3.34 13.72
N VAL A 64 -6.62 2.81 12.56
CA VAL A 64 -7.39 1.80 11.83
C VAL A 64 -7.34 0.52 12.66
N ALA A 65 -8.31 0.38 13.57
CA ALA A 65 -8.51 -0.84 14.31
C ALA A 65 -9.02 -1.90 13.33
N PRO A 66 -8.36 -3.07 13.22
CA PRO A 66 -8.95 -4.18 12.47
C PRO A 66 -10.25 -4.59 13.16
N CYS A 67 -11.37 -4.52 12.43
CA CYS A 67 -12.64 -5.07 12.90
C CYS A 67 -12.48 -6.60 13.02
N SER A 68 -12.59 -7.09 14.25
CA SER A 68 -12.75 -8.52 14.58
C SER A 68 -14.14 -9.03 14.23
#